data_AF-A0A177A1J6-F1
#
_entry.id   AF-A0A177A1J6-F1
#
_cell.length_a   1.000
_cell.length_b   1.000
_cell.length_c   1.000
_cell.angle_alpha   90.00
_cell.angle_beta   90.00
_cell.angle_gamma   90.00
#
_symmetry.space_group_name_H-M   'P 1'
#
loop_
_entity.id
_entity.type
_entity.pdbx_description
1 polymer ?
#
loop_
_entity_poly.entity_id
_entity_poly.type
_entity_poly.pdbx_seq_one_letter_code
_entity_poly.pdbx_strand_id
1 'polypeptide(L)'
;MFKSGLRFVADLLWNCVVETRTIFLPKAAVAKLQQQAQEDLSGEFVSEGDVLTAWATRAVASSMPSRPITALHPLNLRFRLPSLIQVPGVFVQNMAVSAFSLFTPELLRGPLEPIALENRRQLMEQATEPQLLALLREMSQSYTPGGDTTVLCGEFHALLMPFTN
;
A
#
# COMPACT_ATOMS: atom_id res chain seq x y z
N MET A 1 8.08 -17.19 -19.30
CA MET A 1 7.98 -15.95 -20.11
C MET A 1 6.86 -15.99 -21.15
N PHE A 2 6.82 -16.91 -22.11
CA PHE A 2 5.81 -16.92 -23.20
C PHE A 2 4.34 -17.00 -22.75
N LYS A 3 4.01 -17.78 -21.71
CA LYS A 3 2.63 -17.89 -21.19
C LYS A 3 2.11 -16.61 -20.53
N SER A 4 2.99 -15.84 -19.89
CA SER A 4 2.62 -14.61 -19.19
C SER A 4 2.31 -13.46 -20.17
N GLY A 5 3.06 -13.38 -21.28
CA GLY A 5 2.83 -12.38 -22.32
C GLY A 5 1.49 -12.57 -23.05
N LEU A 6 1.13 -13.82 -23.38
CA LEU A 6 -0.13 -14.11 -24.06
C LEU A 6 -1.35 -13.79 -23.18
N ARG A 7 -1.25 -14.06 -21.87
CA ARG A 7 -2.30 -13.76 -20.90
C ARG A 7 -2.46 -12.25 -20.70
N PHE A 8 -1.34 -11.53 -20.64
CA PHE A 8 -1.35 -10.06 -20.58
C PHE A 8 -2.02 -9.43 -21.80
N VAL A 9 -1.68 -9.88 -23.02
CA VAL A 9 -2.30 -9.37 -24.26
C VAL A 9 -3.79 -9.73 -24.31
N ALA A 10 -4.17 -10.93 -23.89
CA ALA A 10 -5.58 -11.32 -23.80
C ALA A 10 -6.35 -10.46 -22.80
N ASP A 11 -5.80 -10.21 -21.61
CA ASP A 11 -6.40 -9.35 -20.59
C ASP A 11 -6.51 -7.89 -21.07
N LEU A 12 -5.52 -7.39 -21.82
CA LEU A 12 -5.51 -6.05 -22.39
C LEU A 12 -6.61 -5.87 -23.45
N LEU A 13 -6.82 -6.89 -24.28
CA LEU A 13 -7.84 -6.89 -25.33
C LEU A 13 -9.26 -7.06 -24.78
N TRP A 14 -9.43 -7.83 -23.69
CA TRP A 14 -10.74 -8.11 -23.11
C TRP A 14 -11.20 -7.11 -22.04
N ASN A 15 -10.27 -6.45 -21.32
CA ASN A 15 -10.58 -5.49 -20.25
C ASN A 15 -10.34 -4.03 -20.68
N CYS A 16 -10.68 -3.69 -21.92
CA CYS A 16 -10.24 -2.45 -22.59
C CYS A 16 -10.87 -1.15 -22.03
N VAL A 17 -11.74 -1.23 -21.00
CA VAL A 17 -12.33 -0.03 -20.38
C VAL A 17 -12.01 -0.02 -18.89
N VAL A 18 -10.92 0.67 -18.54
CA VAL A 18 -10.65 1.06 -17.15
C VAL A 18 -11.49 2.28 -16.84
N GLU A 19 -12.62 2.08 -16.15
CA GLU A 19 -13.44 3.19 -15.68
C GLU A 19 -12.95 3.67 -14.31
N THR A 20 -12.71 4.98 -14.20
CA THR A 20 -12.48 5.61 -12.89
C THR A 20 -13.82 5.97 -12.28
N ARG A 21 -14.13 5.39 -11.12
CA ARG A 21 -15.35 5.68 -10.36
C ARG A 21 -15.01 6.09 -8.94
N THR A 22 -15.78 7.02 -8.38
CA THR A 22 -15.66 7.44 -6.99
C THR A 22 -16.56 6.58 -6.11
N ILE A 23 -16.00 6.02 -5.04
CA ILE A 23 -16.76 5.34 -3.99
C ILE A 23 -16.82 6.27 -2.78
N PHE A 24 -18.03 6.65 -2.37
CA PHE A 24 -18.25 7.44 -1.17
C PHE A 24 -18.53 6.52 0.02
N LEU A 25 -17.73 6.64 1.08
CA LEU A 25 -17.94 5.94 2.35
C LEU A 25 -18.46 6.93 3.40
N PRO A 26 -19.74 6.84 3.81
CA PRO A 26 -20.26 7.68 4.88
C PRO A 26 -19.51 7.43 6.20
N LYS A 27 -19.38 8.46 7.04
CA LYS A 27 -18.71 8.36 8.35
C LYS A 27 -19.22 7.19 9.21
N ALA A 28 -20.53 6.93 9.20
CA ALA A 28 -21.13 5.81 9.92
C ALA A 28 -20.68 4.44 9.38
N ALA A 29 -20.42 4.32 8.07
CA ALA A 29 -19.89 3.10 7.48
C ALA A 29 -18.42 2.90 7.86
N VAL A 30 -17.61 3.97 7.82
CA VAL A 30 -16.21 3.94 8.25
C VAL A 30 -16.09 3.55 9.73
N ALA A 31 -16.93 4.13 10.60
CA ALA A 31 -16.96 3.79 12.02
C ALA A 31 -17.29 2.31 12.26
N LYS A 32 -18.21 1.73 11.48
CA LYS A 32 -18.52 0.29 11.55
C LYS A 32 -17.34 -0.57 11.12
N LEU A 33 -16.61 -0.18 10.07
CA LEU A 33 -15.40 -0.89 9.63
C LEU A 33 -14.31 -0.84 10.70
N GLN A 34 -14.11 0.32 11.33
CA GLN A 34 -13.16 0.49 12.44
C GLN A 34 -13.54 -0.38 13.63
N GLN A 35 -14.82 -0.41 14.00
CA GLN A 35 -15.30 -1.27 15.07
C GLN A 35 -15.05 -2.74 14.76
N GLN A 36 -15.40 -3.21 13.56
CA GLN A 36 -15.15 -4.59 13.11
C GLN A 36 -13.66 -4.94 13.11
N ALA A 37 -12.80 -3.99 12.75
CA ALA A 37 -11.37 -4.20 12.75
C ALA A 37 -10.75 -4.17 14.16
N GLN A 38 -11.46 -3.65 15.17
CA GLN A 38 -10.96 -3.48 16.53
C GLN A 38 -11.51 -4.52 17.52
N GLU A 39 -12.68 -5.11 17.24
CA GLU A 39 -13.36 -6.08 18.12
C GLU A 39 -12.50 -7.32 18.43
N ASP A 40 -11.60 -7.72 17.53
CA ASP A 40 -10.77 -8.91 17.67
C ASP A 40 -9.27 -8.60 17.96
N LEU A 41 -8.88 -7.31 17.94
CA LEU A 41 -7.50 -6.92 18.20
C LEU A 41 -7.17 -7.08 19.69
N SER A 42 -6.24 -7.98 19.98
CA SER A 42 -5.75 -8.33 21.33
C SER A 42 -4.89 -7.22 21.97
N GLY A 43 -5.35 -5.97 21.92
CA GLY A 43 -4.61 -4.78 22.36
C GLY A 43 -3.75 -4.12 21.27
N GLU A 44 -3.77 -4.66 20.05
CA GLU A 44 -3.12 -4.05 18.90
C GLU A 44 -3.97 -2.89 18.34
N PHE A 45 -3.30 -1.88 17.80
CA PHE A 45 -3.94 -0.69 17.26
C PHE A 45 -3.86 -0.71 15.75
N VAL A 46 -4.96 -0.41 15.04
CA VAL A 46 -5.00 -0.16 13.59
C VAL A 46 -5.52 1.25 13.32
N SER A 47 -4.96 1.92 12.32
CA SER A 47 -5.43 3.25 11.90
C SER A 47 -6.63 3.16 10.97
N GLU A 48 -7.35 4.27 10.78
CA GLU A 48 -8.39 4.36 9.75
C GLU A 48 -7.86 4.01 8.35
N GLY A 49 -6.63 4.44 8.03
CA GLY A 49 -5.97 4.09 6.77
C GLY A 49 -5.76 2.59 6.61
N ASP A 50 -5.33 1.90 7.68
CA ASP A 50 -5.14 0.45 7.68
C ASP A 50 -6.46 -0.28 7.41
N VAL A 51 -7.54 0.18 8.04
CA VAL A 51 -8.90 -0.37 7.88
C VAL A 51 -9.43 -0.14 6.47
N LEU A 52 -9.23 1.06 5.91
CA LEU A 52 -9.68 1.39 4.55
C LEU A 52 -8.88 0.61 3.50
N THR A 53 -7.57 0.46 3.68
CA THR A 53 -6.75 -0.39 2.81
C THR A 53 -7.23 -1.83 2.87
N ALA A 54 -7.44 -2.38 4.07
CA ALA A 54 -7.96 -3.74 4.23
C ALA A 54 -9.32 -3.95 3.58
N TRP A 55 -10.25 -2.98 3.74
CA TRP A 55 -11.57 -3.04 3.12
C TRP A 55 -11.47 -3.02 1.59
N ALA A 56 -10.66 -2.12 1.03
CA ALA A 56 -10.52 -1.95 -0.41
C ALA A 56 -9.83 -3.16 -1.07
N THR A 57 -8.73 -3.65 -0.50
CA THR A 57 -8.01 -4.82 -1.04
C THR A 57 -8.88 -6.07 -0.96
N ARG A 58 -9.63 -6.27 0.13
CA ARG A 58 -10.60 -7.36 0.29
C ARG A 58 -11.74 -7.28 -0.73
N ALA A 59 -12.30 -6.08 -0.95
CA ALA A 59 -13.37 -5.87 -1.93
C ALA A 59 -12.89 -6.21 -3.34
N VAL A 60 -11.70 -5.73 -3.72
CA VAL A 60 -11.10 -6.02 -5.04
C VAL A 60 -10.74 -7.51 -5.17
N ALA A 61 -10.17 -8.13 -4.15
CA ALA A 61 -9.87 -9.57 -4.14
C ALA A 61 -11.13 -10.42 -4.32
N SER A 62 -12.26 -9.97 -3.78
CA SER A 62 -13.55 -10.67 -3.90
C SER A 62 -14.17 -10.56 -5.29
N SER A 63 -13.79 -9.55 -6.09
CA SER A 63 -14.32 -9.34 -7.44
C SER A 63 -13.47 -9.95 -8.56
N MET A 64 -12.39 -10.66 -8.22
CA MET A 64 -11.43 -11.18 -9.20
C MET A 64 -10.98 -12.61 -8.86
N PRO A 65 -10.37 -13.35 -9.82
CA PRO A 65 -9.75 -14.63 -9.53
C PRO A 65 -8.68 -14.53 -8.44
N SER A 66 -8.42 -15.62 -7.73
CA SER A 66 -7.39 -15.72 -6.68
C SER A 66 -6.04 -15.20 -7.19
N ARG A 67 -5.60 -14.03 -6.71
CA ARG A 67 -4.26 -13.48 -6.98
C ARG A 67 -3.80 -12.58 -5.83
N PRO A 68 -2.48 -12.48 -5.58
CA PRO A 68 -1.92 -11.59 -4.58
C PRO A 68 -2.22 -10.11 -4.90
N ILE A 69 -2.16 -9.27 -3.86
CA ILE A 69 -2.24 -7.81 -4.01
C ILE A 69 -1.01 -7.18 -3.34
N THR A 70 -0.38 -6.25 -4.06
CA THR A 70 0.62 -5.34 -3.52
C THR A 70 -0.04 -3.98 -3.31
N ALA A 71 -0.24 -3.57 -2.06
CA ALA A 71 -0.63 -2.21 -1.74
C ALA A 71 0.60 -1.29 -1.67
N LEU A 72 0.58 -0.18 -2.40
CA LEU A 72 1.65 0.83 -2.40
C LEU A 72 1.19 2.04 -1.59
N HIS A 73 2.01 2.44 -0.62
CA HIS A 73 1.74 3.57 0.28
C HIS A 73 2.86 4.62 0.19
N PRO A 74 2.56 5.90 -0.07
CA PRO A 74 3.53 6.97 0.05
C PRO A 74 3.74 7.31 1.54
N LEU A 75 4.93 7.03 2.06
CA LEU A 75 5.33 7.44 3.41
C LEU A 75 5.87 8.86 3.42
N ASN A 76 5.26 9.76 4.18
CA ASN A 76 5.76 11.11 4.38
C ASN A 76 6.95 11.13 5.36
N LEU A 77 8.15 11.39 4.85
CA LEU A 77 9.37 11.32 5.67
C LEU A 77 9.56 12.53 6.58
N ARG A 78 8.86 13.64 6.32
CA ARG A 78 8.98 14.87 7.15
C ARG A 78 8.64 14.62 8.61
N PHE A 79 7.76 13.64 8.87
CA PHE A 79 7.31 13.27 10.21
C PHE A 79 7.96 11.99 10.73
N ARG A 80 8.97 11.46 10.01
CA ARG A 80 9.63 10.19 10.33
C ARG A 80 11.14 10.33 10.52
N LEU A 81 11.75 11.36 9.96
CA LEU A 81 13.18 11.62 10.09
C LEU A 81 13.42 12.73 11.12
N PRO A 82 14.07 12.44 12.27
CA PRO A 82 14.44 13.45 13.26
C PRO A 82 15.22 14.62 12.66
N SER A 83 16.07 14.36 11.66
CA SER A 83 16.83 15.36 10.93
C SER A 83 15.99 16.36 10.14
N LEU A 84 14.71 16.06 9.87
CA LEU A 84 13.76 17.00 9.25
C LEU A 84 12.83 17.64 10.27
N ILE A 85 12.49 16.91 11.35
CA ILE A 85 11.60 17.38 12.41
C ILE A 85 12.25 18.46 13.27
N GLN A 86 13.55 18.30 13.55
CA GLN A 86 14.27 19.15 14.52
C GLN A 86 14.89 20.41 13.89
N VAL A 87 14.80 20.55 12.57
CA VAL A 87 15.39 21.69 11.85
C VAL A 87 14.42 22.87 11.89
N PRO A 88 14.90 24.11 12.11
CA PRO A 88 14.05 25.29 12.06
C PRO A 88 13.50 25.52 10.64
N GLY A 89 12.19 25.77 10.53
CA GLY A 89 11.50 26.02 9.27
C GLY A 89 10.62 24.84 8.82
N VAL A 90 10.19 24.87 7.55
CA VAL A 90 9.32 23.85 6.97
C VAL A 90 9.92 23.35 5.65
N PHE A 91 10.08 22.04 5.51
CA PHE A 91 10.53 21.44 4.26
C PHE A 91 9.36 21.35 3.25
N VAL A 92 9.40 22.20 2.21
CA VAL A 92 8.29 22.35 1.25
C VAL A 92 8.39 21.48 -0.01
N GLN A 93 9.54 20.87 -0.30
CA GLN A 93 9.69 20.01 -1.49
C GLN A 93 9.14 18.61 -1.24
N ASN A 94 8.90 17.83 -2.30
CA ASN A 94 8.44 16.44 -2.16
C ASN A 94 9.40 15.64 -1.26
N MET A 95 8.83 14.93 -0.29
CA MET A 95 9.60 14.15 0.68
C MET A 95 8.79 12.94 1.10
N ALA A 96 8.59 12.05 0.13
CA ALA A 96 7.89 10.80 0.30
C ALA A 96 8.64 9.66 -0.39
N VAL A 97 8.51 8.46 0.16
CA VAL A 97 9.02 7.21 -0.43
C VAL A 97 7.92 6.16 -0.44
N SER A 98 8.02 5.18 -1.33
CA SER A 98 7.08 4.07 -1.37
C SER A 98 7.36 3.08 -0.23
N ALA A 99 6.30 2.64 0.43
CA ALA A 99 6.26 1.43 1.24
C ALA A 99 5.20 0.49 0.70
N PHE A 100 5.36 -0.80 0.98
CA PHE A 100 4.55 -1.85 0.37
C PHE A 100 3.93 -2.76 1.43
N SER A 101 2.65 -3.07 1.25
CA SER A 101 2.00 -4.18 1.98
C SER A 101 1.67 -5.29 0.98
N LEU A 102 2.23 -6.47 1.21
CA LEU A 102 2.09 -7.64 0.34
C LEU A 102 1.05 -8.58 0.95
N PHE A 103 -0.04 -8.81 0.22
CA PHE A 103 -1.15 -9.63 0.70
C PHE A 103 -1.31 -10.90 -0.14
N THR A 104 -1.42 -12.04 0.55
CA THR A 104 -1.73 -13.32 -0.08
C THR A 104 -3.23 -13.41 -0.41
N PRO A 105 -3.61 -14.20 -1.43
CA PRO A 105 -5.03 -14.42 -1.75
C PRO A 105 -5.83 -15.00 -0.57
N GLU A 106 -5.20 -15.83 0.26
CA GLU A 106 -5.82 -16.49 1.41
C GLU A 106 -6.16 -15.48 2.50
N LEU A 107 -5.23 -14.58 2.81
CA LEU A 107 -5.43 -13.51 3.79
C LEU A 107 -6.57 -12.58 3.36
N LEU A 108 -6.58 -12.18 2.07
CA LEU A 108 -7.57 -11.25 1.53
C LEU A 108 -9.01 -11.79 1.50
N ARG A 109 -9.19 -13.12 1.55
CA ARG A 109 -10.50 -13.77 1.67
C ARG A 109 -10.98 -13.89 3.13
N GLY A 110 -10.09 -13.64 4.07
CA GLY A 110 -10.35 -13.73 5.50
C GLY A 110 -11.16 -12.54 6.05
N PRO A 111 -11.20 -12.43 7.40
CA PRO A 111 -11.79 -11.29 8.09
C PRO A 111 -10.98 -10.00 7.85
N LEU A 112 -11.61 -8.85 8.14
CA LEU A 112 -11.02 -7.54 7.89
C LEU A 112 -9.81 -7.25 8.79
N GLU A 113 -9.87 -7.71 10.04
CA GLU A 113 -8.91 -7.41 11.10
C GLU A 113 -7.49 -7.92 10.80
N PRO A 114 -7.25 -9.19 10.41
CA PRO A 114 -5.90 -9.66 10.05
C PRO A 114 -5.31 -8.92 8.85
N ILE A 115 -6.14 -8.48 7.88
CA ILE A 115 -5.66 -7.73 6.72
C ILE A 115 -5.19 -6.34 7.16
N ALA A 116 -5.95 -5.66 8.02
CA ALA A 116 -5.61 -4.33 8.54
C ALA A 116 -4.36 -4.39 9.43
N LEU A 117 -4.27 -5.42 10.28
CA LEU A 117 -3.12 -5.64 11.15
C LEU A 117 -1.85 -5.92 10.32
N GLU A 118 -1.95 -6.79 9.32
CA GLU A 118 -0.82 -7.11 8.46
C GLU A 118 -0.34 -5.90 7.65
N ASN A 119 -1.29 -5.08 7.16
CA ASN A 119 -0.95 -3.81 6.52
C ASN A 119 -0.13 -2.93 7.45
N ARG A 120 -0.62 -2.74 8.68
CA ARG A 120 0.07 -1.90 9.66
C ARG A 120 1.44 -2.44 10.00
N ARG A 121 1.55 -3.75 10.24
CA ARG A 121 2.80 -4.42 10.62
C ARG A 121 3.87 -4.17 9.56
N GLN A 122 3.57 -4.47 8.29
CA GLN A 122 4.51 -4.26 7.17
C GLN A 122 4.88 -2.77 7.01
N LEU A 123 3.93 -1.84 7.16
CA LEU A 123 4.23 -0.41 7.09
C LEU A 123 5.11 0.07 8.25
N MET A 124 4.88 -0.42 9.47
CA MET A 124 5.70 -0.03 10.63
C MET A 124 7.12 -0.56 10.54
N GLU A 125 7.32 -1.75 9.99
CA GLU A 125 8.65 -2.32 9.73
C GLU A 125 9.44 -1.46 8.74
N GLN A 126 8.80 -0.98 7.67
CA GLN A 126 9.42 -0.12 6.66
C GLN A 126 9.59 1.34 7.12
N ALA A 127 8.73 1.83 8.02
CA ALA A 127 8.73 3.23 8.46
C ALA A 127 9.74 3.54 9.58
N THR A 128 10.66 2.63 9.89
CA THR A 128 11.73 2.88 10.87
C THR A 128 12.81 3.78 10.26
N GLU A 129 13.38 4.69 11.06
CA GLU A 129 14.41 5.62 10.58
C GLU A 129 15.59 4.90 9.87
N PRO A 130 16.15 3.80 10.40
CA PRO A 130 17.23 3.10 9.70
C PRO A 130 16.83 2.57 8.32
N GLN A 131 15.62 2.01 8.17
CA GLN A 131 15.12 1.51 6.88
C GLN A 131 14.91 2.66 5.89
N LEU A 132 14.33 3.77 6.35
CA LEU A 132 14.10 4.95 5.52
C LEU A 132 15.42 5.58 5.05
N LEU A 133 16.42 5.67 5.93
CA LEU A 133 17.75 6.17 5.57
C LEU A 133 18.48 5.22 4.61
N ALA A 134 18.33 3.91 4.76
CA ALA A 134 18.90 2.94 3.83
C ALA A 134 18.28 3.09 2.43
N LEU A 135 16.94 3.17 2.34
CA LEU A 135 16.23 3.38 1.09
C LEU A 135 16.64 4.69 0.41
N LEU A 136 16.72 5.80 1.15
CA LEU A 136 17.17 7.09 0.60
C LEU A 136 18.59 7.03 0.05
N ARG A 137 19.50 6.30 0.72
CA ARG A 137 20.86 6.09 0.23
C ARG A 137 20.85 5.30 -1.07
N GLU A 138 20.08 4.23 -1.15
CA GLU A 138 19.95 3.42 -2.37
C GLU A 138 19.37 4.24 -3.54
N MET A 139 18.32 5.02 -3.29
CA MET A 139 17.75 5.93 -4.29
C MET A 139 18.77 6.96 -4.76
N SER A 140 19.57 7.52 -3.84
CA SER A 140 20.62 8.49 -4.20
C SER A 140 21.74 7.88 -5.03
N GLN A 141 22.11 6.61 -4.76
CA GLN A 141 23.15 5.89 -5.48
C GLN A 141 22.67 5.42 -6.87
N SER A 142 21.38 5.09 -6.98
CA SER A 142 20.76 4.64 -8.22
C SER A 142 20.27 5.80 -9.09
N TYR A 143 20.33 7.04 -8.58
CA TYR A 143 19.88 8.21 -9.29
C TYR A 143 20.71 8.46 -10.55
N THR A 144 20.02 8.58 -11.67
CA THR A 144 20.57 9.07 -12.93
C THR A 144 19.69 10.21 -13.44
N PRO A 145 20.25 11.27 -14.05
CA PRO A 145 19.43 12.35 -14.61
C PRO A 145 18.41 11.82 -15.63
N GLY A 146 17.12 11.99 -15.33
CA GLY A 146 16.01 11.47 -16.15
C GLY A 146 15.68 9.99 -15.94
N GLY A 147 16.39 9.29 -15.04
CA GLY A 147 16.11 7.91 -14.67
C GLY A 147 15.03 7.79 -13.61
N ASP A 148 14.30 6.67 -13.65
CA ASP A 148 13.31 6.32 -12.64
C ASP A 148 14.00 5.59 -11.47
N THR A 149 13.79 6.09 -10.25
CA THR A 149 14.26 5.44 -9.02
C THR A 149 13.16 4.61 -8.35
N THR A 150 12.03 4.41 -9.03
CA THR A 150 10.89 3.64 -8.50
C THR A 150 11.26 2.18 -8.35
N VAL A 151 11.32 1.71 -7.12
CA VAL A 151 11.38 0.29 -6.80
C VAL A 151 9.94 -0.21 -6.67
N LEU A 152 9.55 -1.21 -7.46
CA LEU A 152 8.30 -1.95 -7.28
C LEU A 152 8.60 -3.27 -6.58
N CYS A 153 7.98 -3.48 -5.41
CA CYS A 153 8.12 -4.71 -4.64
C CYS A 153 6.84 -5.55 -4.73
N GLY A 154 6.97 -6.86 -4.91
CA GLY A 154 5.85 -7.79 -4.90
C GLY A 154 6.01 -8.95 -5.87
N GLU A 155 5.05 -9.86 -5.86
CA GLU A 155 5.03 -10.97 -6.80
C GLU A 155 4.72 -10.49 -8.22
N PHE A 156 5.32 -11.13 -9.23
CA PHE A 156 5.19 -10.71 -10.64
C PHE A 156 3.74 -10.71 -11.18
N HIS A 157 2.83 -11.42 -10.50
CA HIS A 157 1.42 -11.53 -10.87
C HIS A 157 0.48 -10.90 -9.83
N ALA A 158 1.04 -10.17 -8.86
CA ALA A 158 0.25 -9.40 -7.90
C ALA A 158 -0.45 -8.23 -8.60
N LEU A 159 -1.66 -7.91 -8.14
CA LEU A 159 -2.30 -6.65 -8.50
C LEU A 159 -1.66 -5.52 -7.69
N LEU A 160 -1.14 -4.50 -8.37
CA LEU A 160 -0.69 -3.27 -7.71
C LEU A 160 -1.90 -2.37 -7.39
N MET A 161 -2.04 -1.98 -6.12
CA MET A 161 -3.07 -1.05 -5.66
C MET A 161 -2.42 0.14 -4.94
N PRO A 162 -2.30 1.31 -5.57
CA PRO A 162 -1.79 2.51 -4.91
C PRO A 162 -2.85 3.08 -3.96
N PHE A 163 -2.43 3.44 -2.75
CA PHE A 163 -3.23 4.12 -1.75
C PHE A 163 -2.60 5.46 -1.39
N THR A 164 -3.40 6.51 -1.37
CA THR A 164 -2.99 7.84 -0.89
C THR A 164 -3.95 8.23 0.23
N ASN A 165 -3.50 8.11 1.47
CA ASN A 165 -4.24 8.51 2.67
C ASN A 165 -3.66 9.77 3.31
#